data_AF-A0ABD0QSQ2-F1
#
_entry.id   AF-A0ABD0QSQ2-F1
#
_cell.length_a   1.000
_cell.length_b   1.000
_cell.length_c   1.000
_cell.angle_alpha   90.00
_cell.angle_beta   90.00
_cell.angle_gamma   90.00
#
_symmetry.space_group_name_H-M   'P 1'
#
loop_
_entity.id
_entity.type
_entity.pdbx_description
1 polymer ?
#
loop_
_entity_poly.entity_id
_entity_poly.type
_entity_poly.pdbx_seq_one_letter_code
_entity_poly.pdbx_strand_id
1 'polypeptide(L)'
;MYAAQEMFKTANKVTRPEKALILGFMAGSRENPCPEQGDIIQIKLSEHTEVLPKADGTGSTTMLVDTVFEMNYSTGQWTRLKKYKPITNVS
;
A
#
# COMPACT_ATOMS: atom_id res chain seq x y z
N MET A 1 5.59 -4.30 16.36
CA MET A 1 6.78 -3.80 15.62
C MET A 1 7.22 -4.71 14.48
N TYR A 2 7.27 -6.04 14.65
CA TYR A 2 7.77 -6.96 13.60
C TYR A 2 7.05 -6.81 12.24
N ALA A 3 5.72 -6.65 12.24
CA ALA A 3 4.95 -6.44 11.00
C ALA A 3 5.37 -5.19 10.22
N ALA A 4 5.67 -4.07 10.90
CA ALA A 4 6.14 -2.85 10.24
C ALA A 4 7.53 -3.02 9.63
N GLN A 5 8.43 -3.71 10.34
CA GLN A 5 9.78 -3.97 9.85
C GLN A 5 9.76 -4.84 8.59
N GLU A 6 8.93 -5.90 8.57
CA GLU A 6 8.75 -6.74 7.38
C GLU A 6 8.13 -5.96 6.22
N MET A 7 7.16 -5.08 6.49
CA MET A 7 6.59 -4.21 5.46
C MET A 7 7.62 -3.25 4.86
N PHE A 8 8.49 -2.66 5.68
CA PHE A 8 9.48 -1.70 5.19
C PHE A 8 10.63 -2.33 4.42
N LYS A 9 10.89 -3.64 4.56
CA LYS A 9 11.92 -4.34 3.77
C LYS A 9 11.60 -4.37 2.28
N THR A 10 10.32 -4.49 1.93
CA THR A 10 9.85 -4.54 0.53
C THR A 10 9.29 -3.21 0.03
N ALA A 11 9.21 -2.20 0.91
CA ALA A 11 8.70 -0.89 0.59
C ALA A 11 9.71 -0.07 -0.22
N ASN A 12 9.32 0.34 -1.44
CA ASN A 12 10.13 1.17 -2.33
C ASN A 12 9.50 2.55 -2.63
N LYS A 13 8.31 2.85 -2.08
CA LYS A 13 7.61 4.13 -2.26
C LYS A 13 7.37 4.91 -0.95
N VAL A 14 7.73 4.35 0.22
CA VAL A 14 7.46 4.99 1.52
C VAL A 14 8.58 5.93 1.93
N THR A 15 8.23 7.19 2.18
CA THR A 15 9.11 8.23 2.71
C THR A 15 9.31 8.11 4.23
N ARG A 16 10.29 8.84 4.77
CA ARG A 16 10.56 8.84 6.22
C ARG A 16 9.36 9.35 7.06
N PRO A 17 8.67 10.45 6.69
CA PRO A 17 7.47 10.90 7.39
C PRO A 17 6.35 9.84 7.37
N GLU A 18 6.13 9.19 6.24
CA GLU A 18 5.10 8.14 6.12
C GLU A 18 5.43 6.92 6.97
N LYS A 19 6.71 6.52 7.07
CA LYS A 19 7.13 5.46 8.00
C LYS A 19 6.83 5.83 9.45
N ALA A 20 7.11 7.07 9.85
CA ALA A 20 6.80 7.54 11.19
C ALA A 20 5.28 7.52 11.45
N LEU A 21 4.48 7.89 10.45
CA LEU A 21 3.02 7.86 10.54
C LEU A 21 2.48 6.44 10.74
N ILE A 22 2.94 5.48 9.93
CA ILE A 22 2.59 4.06 10.04
C ILE A 22 2.96 3.52 11.42
N LEU A 23 4.18 3.82 11.90
CA LEU A 23 4.64 3.37 13.22
C LEU A 23 3.82 3.98 14.34
N GLY A 24 3.51 5.28 14.27
CA GLY A 24 2.65 5.97 15.23
C GLY A 24 1.26 5.35 15.30
N PHE A 25 0.63 5.11 14.15
CA PHE A 25 -0.68 4.46 14.07
C PHE A 25 -0.66 3.04 14.65
N MET A 26 0.34 2.22 14.28
CA MET A 26 0.50 0.86 14.80
C MET A 26 0.85 0.81 16.30
N ALA A 27 1.42 1.89 16.84
CA ALA A 27 1.64 2.06 18.27
C ALA A 27 0.40 2.57 19.03
N GLY A 28 -0.71 2.82 18.33
CA GLY A 28 -1.99 3.23 18.92
C GLY A 28 -2.28 4.74 18.82
N SER A 29 -1.46 5.52 18.11
CA SER A 29 -1.80 6.92 17.83
C SER A 29 -3.05 6.99 16.96
N ARG A 30 -4.06 7.72 17.43
CA ARG A 30 -5.35 7.92 16.76
C ARG A 30 -5.60 9.37 16.34
N GLU A 31 -4.61 10.25 16.52
CA GLU A 31 -4.68 11.61 16.00
C GLU A 31 -4.51 11.57 14.48
N ASN A 32 -5.58 11.92 13.75
CA ASN A 32 -5.56 11.98 12.29
C ASN A 32 -4.78 13.23 11.86
N PRO A 33 -3.63 13.10 11.17
CA PRO A 33 -2.85 14.26 10.73
C PRO A 33 -3.52 15.04 9.59
N CYS A 34 -4.48 14.43 8.88
CA CYS A 34 -5.14 14.99 7.71
C CYS A 34 -6.66 14.82 7.82
N PRO A 35 -7.33 15.44 8.82
CA PRO A 35 -8.77 15.25 9.03
C PRO A 35 -9.62 15.69 7.84
N GLU A 36 -9.12 16.63 7.04
CA GLU A 36 -9.75 17.07 5.78
C GLU A 36 -9.81 15.99 4.69
N GLN A 37 -8.94 14.98 4.76
CA GLN A 37 -8.91 13.84 3.82
C GLN A 37 -9.82 12.67 4.27
N GLY A 38 -10.48 12.82 5.43
CA GLY A 38 -11.32 11.80 6.04
C GLY A 38 -10.54 10.87 6.99
N ASP A 39 -11.26 9.92 7.58
CA ASP A 39 -10.72 9.02 8.61
C ASP A 39 -9.78 7.93 8.05
N ILE A 40 -9.74 7.74 6.73
CA ILE A 40 -8.98 6.68 6.09
C ILE A 40 -7.80 7.29 5.33
N ILE A 41 -6.59 6.98 5.78
CA ILE A 41 -5.35 7.37 5.11
C ILE A 41 -4.75 6.14 4.42
N GLN A 42 -4.38 6.30 3.15
CA GLN A 42 -3.67 5.28 2.37
C GLN A 42 -2.24 5.74 2.05
N ILE A 43 -1.26 4.87 2.34
CA ILE A 43 0.14 5.07 1.99
C ILE A 43 0.59 3.96 1.04
N LYS A 44 1.17 4.31 -0.10
CA LYS A 44 1.73 3.33 -1.03
C LYS A 44 3.05 2.79 -0.46
N LEU A 45 3.09 1.50 -0.15
CA LEU A 45 4.27 0.80 0.35
C LEU A 45 5.27 0.51 -0.76
N SER A 46 4.81 -0.16 -1.81
CA SER A 46 5.64 -0.59 -2.92
C SER A 46 4.88 -0.53 -4.24
N GLU A 47 5.65 -0.45 -5.32
CA GLU A 47 5.17 -0.56 -6.70
C GLU A 47 6.20 -1.36 -7.48
N HIS A 48 5.75 -2.40 -8.18
CA HIS A 48 6.59 -3.22 -9.05
C HIS A 48 5.72 -3.87 -10.13
N THR A 49 6.34 -4.40 -11.18
CA THR A 49 5.62 -5.12 -12.23
C THR A 49 5.66 -6.62 -11.98
N GLU A 50 4.52 -7.30 -12.13
CA GLU A 50 4.42 -8.76 -12.11
C GLU A 50 3.90 -9.26 -13.45
N VAL A 51 4.49 -10.35 -13.95
CA VAL A 51 4.02 -11.04 -15.15
C VAL A 51 3.02 -12.11 -14.73
N LEU A 52 1.75 -11.91 -15.04
CA LEU A 52 0.67 -12.83 -14.67
C LEU A 52 0.18 -13.60 -15.89
N PRO A 53 -0.20 -14.88 -15.74
CA PRO A 53 -0.86 -15.61 -16.82
C PRO A 53 -2.22 -14.96 -17.11
N LYS A 54 -2.54 -14.81 -18.40
CA LYS A 54 -3.86 -14.35 -18.82
C LYS A 54 -4.90 -15.43 -18.54
N ALA A 55 -6.10 -15.01 -18.15
CA ALA A 55 -7.21 -15.93 -17.86
C ALA A 55 -7.67 -16.73 -19.09
N ASP A 56 -7.37 -16.24 -20.30
CA ASP A 56 -7.67 -16.90 -21.58
C ASP A 56 -6.67 -18.01 -21.95
N GLY A 57 -5.60 -18.19 -21.17
CA GLY A 57 -4.56 -19.19 -21.43
C GLY A 57 -3.64 -18.88 -22.62
N THR A 58 -3.80 -17.71 -23.26
CA THR A 58 -3.09 -17.35 -24.50
C THR A 58 -1.74 -16.67 -24.28
N GLY A 59 -1.28 -16.57 -23.04
CA GLY A 59 0.03 -16.02 -22.71
C GLY A 59 0.06 -15.35 -21.34
N SER A 60 1.01 -14.43 -21.16
CA SER A 60 1.14 -13.62 -19.95
C SER A 60 0.88 -12.14 -20.23
N THR A 61 0.55 -11.40 -19.19
CA THR A 61 0.36 -9.95 -19.20
C THR A 61 1.12 -9.33 -18.05
N THR A 62 1.80 -8.22 -18.31
CA THR A 62 2.52 -7.48 -17.27
C THR A 62 1.57 -6.53 -16.58
N MET A 63 1.42 -6.70 -15.27
CA MET A 63 0.57 -5.90 -14.40
C MET A 63 1.43 -5.09 -13.45
N LEU A 64 1.05 -3.85 -13.18
CA LEU A 64 1.63 -3.05 -12.11
C LEU A 64 0.95 -3.44 -10.79
N VAL A 65 1.75 -3.79 -9.79
CA VAL A 65 1.29 -4.24 -8.48
C VAL A 65 1.67 -3.18 -7.46
N ASP A 66 0.64 -2.50 -6.95
CA ASP A 66 0.76 -1.57 -5.84
C ASP A 66 0.47 -2.30 -4.52
N THR A 67 1.36 -2.20 -3.54
CA THR A 67 1.05 -2.54 -2.16
C THR A 67 0.71 -1.25 -1.41
N VAL A 68 -0.45 -1.20 -0.77
CA VAL A 68 -0.96 -0.03 -0.04
C VAL A 68 -1.23 -0.40 1.41
N PHE A 69 -0.79 0.47 2.34
CA PHE A 69 -1.16 0.41 3.74
C PHE A 69 -2.31 1.38 3.99
N GLU A 70 -3.43 0.86 4.47
CA GLU A 70 -4.61 1.65 4.79
C GLU A 70 -4.79 1.70 6.30
N MET A 71 -4.95 2.91 6.83
CA MET A 71 -5.13 3.20 8.25
C MET A 71 -6.48 3.88 8.43
N ASN A 72 -7.35 3.28 9.23
CA ASN A 72 -8.62 3.87 9.60
C ASN A 72 -8.49 4.47 11.01
N TYR A 73 -8.51 5.80 11.11
CA TYR A 73 -8.38 6.54 12.35
C TYR A 73 -9.64 6.51 13.22
N SER A 74 -10.83 6.25 12.66
CA SER A 74 -12.07 6.13 13.44
C SER A 74 -12.19 4.77 14.13
N THR A 75 -11.78 3.68 13.47
CA THR A 75 -11.83 2.32 14.04
C THR A 75 -10.51 1.88 14.66
N GLY A 76 -9.41 2.54 14.28
CA GLY A 76 -8.07 2.17 14.64
C GLY A 76 -7.54 0.90 13.95
N GLN A 77 -8.25 0.39 12.96
CA GLN A 77 -7.84 -0.77 12.18
C GLN A 77 -6.92 -0.38 11.04
N TRP A 78 -6.07 -1.32 10.62
CA TRP A 78 -5.27 -1.17 9.41
C TRP A 78 -5.36 -2.41 8.55
N THR A 79 -5.17 -2.25 7.25
CA THR A 79 -5.07 -3.36 6.31
C THR A 79 -3.96 -3.11 5.29
N ARG A 80 -3.46 -4.19 4.70
CA ARG A 80 -2.49 -4.16 3.61
C ARG A 80 -3.14 -4.71 2.36
N LEU A 81 -3.31 -3.85 1.36
CA LEU A 81 -3.98 -4.17 0.11
C LEU A 81 -2.94 -4.33 -1.01
N LYS A 82 -3.07 -5.37 -1.83
CA LYS A 82 -2.40 -5.45 -3.14
C LYS A 82 -3.39 -5.08 -4.23
N LYS A 83 -3.04 -4.08 -5.06
CA LYS A 83 -3.85 -3.62 -6.19
C LYS A 83 -3.10 -3.93 -7.49
N TYR A 84 -3.74 -4.68 -8.37
CA TYR A 84 -3.22 -4.99 -9.71
C TYR A 84 -3.80 -3.99 -10.71
N LYS A 85 -2.94 -3.36 -11.50
CA LYS A 85 -3.32 -2.41 -12.55
C LYS A 85 -2.74 -2.86 -13.88
N PRO A 86 -3.53 -2.90 -14.96
CA PRO A 86 -2.99 -3.14 -16.28
C PRO A 86 -1.95 -2.07 -16.64
N ILE A 87 -0.78 -2.50 -17.12
CA ILE A 87 0.13 -1.58 -17.82
C ILE A 87 -0.42 -1.48 -19.25
N THR A 88 -1.41 -0.62 -19.46
CA THR A 88 -1.79 -0.24 -20.81
C THR A 88 -0.60 0.51 -21.40
N ASN A 89 0.20 -0.18 -22.21
CA ASN A 89 0.97 0.50 -23.25
C ASN A 89 -0.08 1.18 -24.14
N VAL A 90 -0.37 2.45 -23.88
CA VAL A 90 -0.92 3.31 -24.91
C VAL A 90 0.21 3.48 -25.91
N SER A 91 0.16 2.62 -26.93
CA SER A 91 0.87 2.73 -28.20
C SER A 91 0.62 4.08 -28.86
#